data_AF-A0A960EHA6-F1
#
_entry.id   AF-A0A960EHA6-F1
#
_cell.length_a   1.000
_cell.length_b   1.000
_cell.length_c   1.000
_cell.angle_alpha   90.00
_cell.angle_beta   90.00
_cell.angle_gamma   90.00
#
_symmetry.space_group_name_H-M   'P 1'
#
loop_
_entity.id
_entity.type
_entity.pdbx_description
1 polymer ?
#
loop_
_entity_poly.entity_id
_entity_poly.type
_entity_poly.pdbx_seq_one_letter_code
_entity_poly.pdbx_strand_id
1 'polypeptide(L)' 'MVEGGPTVVAVGGGHGLSASLRAIRRYAGSITAVVSVADDGGSSG' A
#
# COMPACT_ATOMS: atom_id res chain seq x y z
N MET A 1 12.20 -3.29 -4.31
CA MET A 1 12.18 -1.84 -4.63
C MET A 1 13.09 -1.63 -5.81
N VAL A 2 12.70 -0.77 -6.74
CA VAL A 2 13.43 -0.52 -8.00
C VAL A 2 14.34 0.70 -7.82
N GLU A 3 15.62 0.55 -8.10
CA GLU A 3 16.60 1.65 -8.03
C GLU A 3 16.24 2.76 -9.03
N GLY A 4 16.22 4.02 -8.58
CA GLY A 4 15.73 5.16 -9.37
C GLY A 4 14.20 5.23 -9.55
N GLY A 5 13.44 4.29 -8.96
CA GLY A 5 11.98 4.29 -8.99
C GLY A 5 11.36 5.38 -8.10
N PRO A 6 10.08 5.75 -8.32
CA PRO A 6 9.42 6.81 -7.56
C PRO A 6 9.24 6.45 -6.08
N THR A 7 9.20 7.48 -5.25
CA THR A 7 8.72 7.38 -3.86
C THR A 7 7.20 7.45 -3.87
N VAL A 8 6.55 6.43 -3.30
CA VAL A 8 5.09 6.32 -3.31
C VAL A 8 4.55 6.35 -1.88
N VAL A 9 3.57 7.21 -1.65
CA VAL A 9 2.77 7.19 -0.42
C VAL A 9 1.37 6.69 -0.76
N ALA A 10 0.96 5.59 -0.13
CA ALA A 10 -0.37 5.01 -0.31
C ALA A 10 -1.19 5.21 0.98
N VAL A 11 -2.42 5.71 0.84
CA VAL A 11 -3.33 5.98 1.98
C VAL A 11 -4.59 5.16 1.79
N GLY A 12 -4.99 4.37 2.78
CA GLY A 12 -6.20 3.52 2.70
C GLY A 12 -6.27 2.43 3.76
N GLY A 13 -6.94 1.32 3.45
CA GLY A 13 -7.07 0.16 4.34
C GLY A 13 -7.57 -1.09 3.60
N GLY A 14 -7.60 -2.22 4.31
CA GLY A 14 -8.10 -3.52 3.83
C GLY A 14 -7.41 -4.10 2.58
N HIS A 15 -8.08 -5.08 1.97
CA HIS A 15 -7.54 -5.87 0.86
C HIS A 15 -7.18 -5.05 -0.37
N GLY A 16 -7.90 -3.94 -0.61
CA GLY A 16 -7.62 -3.05 -1.74
C GLY A 16 -6.24 -2.39 -1.62
N LEU A 17 -5.88 -1.95 -0.40
CA LEU A 17 -4.55 -1.43 -0.14
C LEU A 17 -3.49 -2.55 -0.23
N SER A 18 -3.78 -3.74 0.31
CA SER A 18 -2.83 -4.85 0.27
C SER A 18 -2.52 -5.32 -1.16
N ALA A 19 -3.54 -5.42 -2.02
CA ALA A 19 -3.39 -5.72 -3.44
C ALA A 19 -2.62 -4.61 -4.18
N SER A 20 -2.93 -3.34 -3.90
CA SER A 20 -2.25 -2.19 -4.52
C SER A 20 -0.77 -2.14 -4.16
N LEU A 21 -0.42 -2.32 -2.88
CA LEU A 21 0.98 -2.34 -2.43
C LEU A 21 1.79 -3.45 -3.11
N ARG A 22 1.19 -4.62 -3.34
CA ARG A 22 1.83 -5.71 -4.12
C ARG A 22 2.14 -5.29 -5.55
N ALA A 23 1.22 -4.59 -6.21
CA ALA A 23 1.42 -4.09 -7.57
C ALA A 23 2.48 -2.97 -7.61
N ILE A 24 2.43 -2.03 -6.66
CA ILE A 24 3.33 -0.86 -6.58
C ILE A 24 4.79 -1.29 -6.37
N ARG A 25 5.04 -2.37 -5.63
CA ARG A 25 6.38 -2.90 -5.37
C ARG A 25 7.17 -3.27 -6.64
N ARG A 26 6.49 -3.42 -7.78
CA ARG A 26 7.10 -3.70 -9.09
C ARG A 26 7.79 -2.49 -9.73
N TYR A 27 7.46 -1.26 -9.33
CA TYR A 27 8.04 -0.05 -9.94
C TYR A 27 8.56 0.98 -8.93
N ALA A 28 8.09 0.97 -7.68
CA ALA A 28 8.49 1.97 -6.71
C ALA A 28 9.92 1.76 -6.17
N GLY A 29 10.62 2.87 -5.93
CA GLY A 29 11.92 2.90 -5.25
C GLY A 29 11.81 2.97 -3.73
N SER A 30 10.73 3.56 -3.21
CA SER A 30 10.34 3.46 -1.80
C SER A 30 8.82 3.52 -1.66
N ILE A 31 8.27 2.90 -0.60
CA ILE A 31 6.84 2.89 -0.33
C ILE A 31 6.60 3.17 1.15
N THR A 32 5.72 4.13 1.44
CA THR A 32 5.14 4.36 2.76
C THR A 32 3.64 4.13 2.67
N ALA A 33 3.09 3.31 3.55
CA ALA A 33 1.65 3.10 3.67
C ALA A 33 1.11 3.79 4.93
N VAL A 34 0.13 4.66 4.76
CA VAL A 34 -0.64 5.26 5.87
C VAL A 34 -1.97 4.53 5.93
N VAL A 35 -2.15 3.71 6.97
CA VAL A 35 -3.29 2.81 7.10
C VAL A 35 -4.31 3.42 8.05
N SER A 36 -5.58 3.49 7.62
CA SER A 36 -6.68 3.86 8.52
C SER A 36 -6.89 2.76 9.56
N VAL A 37 -6.96 3.14 10.84
CA VAL A 37 -7.20 2.22 11.98
C VAL A 37 -8.69 2.05 12.31
N ALA A 38 -9.60 2.48 11.44
CA ALA A 38 -11.03 2.30 11.66
C ALA A 38 -11.39 0.81 11.50
N ASP A 39 -11.71 0.16 12.62
CA ASP A 39 -12.29 -1.18 12.76
C ASP A 39 -13.83 -1.04 12.49
N ASP A 40 -14.65 -1.98 12.02
CA ASP A 40 -14.62 -3.46 12.02
C ASP A 40 -15.51 -4.04 10.86
N GLY A 41 -15.67 -3.33 9.73
CA GLY A 41 -16.81 -3.57 8.80
C GLY A 41 -16.66 -4.62 7.69
N GLY A 42 -15.52 -5.29 7.55
CA GLY A 42 -15.41 -6.45 6.65
C GLY A 42 -14.13 -6.53 5.84
N SER A 43 -13.43 -7.65 6.06
CA SER A 43 -12.28 -8.17 5.31
C SER A 43 -10.89 -7.72 5.84
N SER A 44 -10.51 -8.28 6.99
CA SER A 44 -9.18 -8.15 7.64
C SER A 44 -8.03 -8.84 6.87
N GLY A 45 -7.86 -8.54 5.59
CA GLY A 45 -6.71 -9.00 4.78
C GLY A 45 -6.22 -7.95 3.78
#